data_AF-A0A2V6PRC8-F1
#
_entry.id   AF-A0A2V6PRC8-F1
#
_cell.length_a   1.000
_cell.length_b   1.000
_cell.length_c   1.000
_cell.angle_alpha   90.00
_cell.angle_beta   90.00
_cell.angle_gamma   90.00
#
_symmetry.space_group_name_H-M   'P 1'
#
loop_
_entity.id
_entity.type
_entity.pdbx_description
1 polymer ?
#
loop_
_entity_poly.entity_id
_entity_poly.type
_entity_poly.pdbx_seq_one_letter_code
_entity_poly.pdbx_strand_id
1 'polypeptide(L)'
;MKPRSNRRVVEWVDSTSEQLLYLSVITIGEIRNGIELLDPKEPKRAALQSWLDHDVRIRFAGRLLAFDDAVAERWGQFEALAKRRRLTLPTIDAQLAATALHHGLTFATRNTSDIRPTGVPVFDPWGGRD
;
A
#
# COMPACT_ATOMS: atom_id res chain seq x y z
N MET A 1 18.62 -0.85 13.99
CA MET A 1 17.74 -1.94 14.45
C MET A 1 16.44 -1.82 13.66
N LYS A 2 16.13 -2.72 12.70
CA LYS A 2 14.82 -2.69 12.01
C LYS A 2 13.72 -2.89 13.07
N PRO A 3 12.61 -2.15 13.07
CA PRO A 3 11.56 -2.36 14.06
C PRO A 3 11.02 -3.78 13.90
N ARG A 4 10.85 -4.47 15.03
CA ARG A 4 10.08 -5.72 15.09
C ARG A 4 8.68 -5.42 14.54
N SER A 5 8.15 -6.30 13.69
CA SER A 5 6.80 -6.15 13.11
C SER A 5 5.80 -5.87 14.22
N ASN A 6 4.88 -4.91 14.02
CA ASN A 6 3.86 -4.64 15.03
C ASN A 6 2.93 -5.85 15.14
N ARG A 7 2.82 -6.40 16.35
CA ARG A 7 2.06 -7.63 16.61
C ARG A 7 0.61 -7.57 16.12
N ARG A 8 -0.06 -6.43 16.28
CA ARG A 8 -1.47 -6.27 15.85
C ARG A 8 -1.63 -6.34 14.34
N VAL A 9 -0.68 -5.80 13.59
CA VAL A 9 -0.70 -5.85 12.13
C VAL A 9 -0.46 -7.28 11.66
N VAL A 10 0.47 -7.99 12.29
CA VAL A 10 0.71 -9.41 12.00
C VAL A 10 -0.56 -10.22 12.29
N GLU A 11 -1.15 -10.05 13.48
CA GLU A 11 -2.41 -10.72 13.86
C GLU A 11 -3.57 -10.38 12.90
N TRP A 12 -3.68 -9.13 12.44
CA TRP A 12 -4.70 -8.74 11.46
C TRP A 12 -4.47 -9.41 10.09
N VAL A 13 -3.23 -9.42 9.58
CA VAL A 13 -2.91 -10.11 8.32
C VAL A 13 -3.19 -11.60 8.45
N ASP A 14 -2.76 -12.23 9.54
CA ASP A 14 -2.89 -13.67 9.76
C ASP A 14 -4.36 -14.11 9.96
N SER A 15 -5.21 -13.23 10.52
CA SER A 15 -6.64 -13.49 10.71
C SER A 15 -7.52 -13.09 9.52
N THR A 16 -6.99 -12.31 8.57
CA THR A 16 -7.71 -11.92 7.37
C THR A 16 -7.52 -12.97 6.29
N SER A 17 -8.61 -13.45 5.69
CA SER A 17 -8.53 -14.34 4.53
C SER A 17 -7.67 -13.68 3.45
N GLU A 18 -6.60 -14.36 3.02
CA GLU A 18 -5.65 -13.76 2.09
C GLU A 18 -6.35 -13.30 0.80
N GLN A 19 -7.41 -13.97 0.35
CA GLN A 19 -8.19 -13.61 -0.84
C GLN A 19 -8.86 -12.22 -0.75
N LEU A 20 -9.00 -11.66 0.45
CA LEU A 20 -9.52 -10.31 0.69
C LEU A 20 -8.43 -9.23 0.65
N LEU A 21 -7.16 -9.63 0.62
CA LEU A 21 -6.02 -8.71 0.59
C LEU A 21 -5.60 -8.44 -0.86
N TYR A 22 -5.25 -7.20 -1.16
CA TYR A 22 -4.76 -6.78 -2.47
C TYR A 22 -3.52 -5.92 -2.26
N LEU A 23 -2.66 -5.85 -3.28
CA LEU A 23 -1.49 -4.97 -3.27
C LEU A 23 -1.48 -4.13 -4.54
N SER A 24 -1.17 -2.84 -4.41
CA SER A 24 -0.85 -2.02 -5.58
C SER A 24 0.53 -2.39 -6.12
N VAL A 25 0.70 -2.34 -7.44
CA VAL A 25 2.03 -2.43 -8.07
C VAL A 25 2.96 -1.29 -7.64
N ILE A 26 2.41 -0.16 -7.18
CA ILE A 26 3.21 0.94 -6.61
C ILE A 26 3.90 0.46 -5.32
N THR A 27 3.19 -0.25 -4.45
CA THR A 27 3.77 -0.86 -3.23
C THR A 27 4.86 -1.89 -3.57
N ILE A 28 4.71 -2.65 -4.66
CA ILE A 28 5.78 -3.53 -5.16
C ILE A 28 7.03 -2.71 -5.54
N GLY A 29 6.85 -1.56 -6.19
CA GLY A 29 7.91 -0.61 -6.50
C GLY A 29 8.60 -0.05 -5.26
N GLU A 30 7.84 0.35 -4.23
CA GLU A 30 8.37 0.84 -2.95
C GLU A 30 9.22 -0.23 -2.23
N ILE A 31 8.72 -1.47 -2.19
CA ILE A 31 9.47 -2.60 -1.60
C ILE A 31 10.75 -2.85 -2.39
N ARG A 32 10.68 -2.87 -3.73
CA ARG A 32 11.85 -3.02 -4.61
C ARG A 32 12.89 -1.93 -4.32
N ASN A 33 12.48 -0.66 -4.27
CA ASN A 33 13.37 0.44 -3.94
C ASN A 33 14.05 0.23 -2.58
N GLY A 34 13.31 -0.16 -1.55
CA GLY A 34 13.86 -0.47 -0.23
C GLY A 34 14.86 -1.64 -0.22
N ILE A 35 14.72 -2.61 -1.13
CA ILE A 35 15.66 -3.70 -1.33
C ILE A 35 16.93 -3.23 -2.05
N GLU A 36 16.79 -2.40 -3.10
CA GLU A 36 17.91 -1.89 -3.87
C GLU A 36 18.77 -0.88 -3.09
N LEU A 37 18.18 -0.20 -2.09
CA LEU A 37 18.92 0.67 -1.17
C LEU A 37 19.77 -0.09 -0.13
N LEU A 38 19.65 -1.42 -0.02
CA LEU A 38 20.52 -2.21 0.85
C LEU A 38 21.90 -2.40 0.20
N ASP A 39 22.95 -2.44 1.02
CA ASP A 39 24.29 -2.80 0.56
C ASP A 39 24.24 -4.16 -0.18
N PRO A 40 24.83 -4.30 -1.37
CA PRO A 40 24.89 -5.58 -2.08
C PRO A 40 25.46 -6.74 -1.26
N LYS A 41 26.30 -6.47 -0.26
CA LYS A 41 26.90 -7.46 0.64
C LYS A 41 26.00 -7.85 1.81
N GLU A 42 24.87 -7.16 2.03
CA GLU A 42 23.92 -7.51 3.08
C GLU A 42 23.25 -8.86 2.77
N PRO A 43 23.43 -9.90 3.62
CA PRO A 43 22.89 -11.23 3.34
C PRO A 43 21.36 -11.25 3.16
N LYS A 44 20.65 -10.34 3.85
CA LYS A 44 19.19 -10.22 3.76
C LYS A 44 18.69 -9.71 2.41
N ARG A 45 19.54 -9.05 1.60
CA ARG A 45 19.12 -8.45 0.32
C ARG A 45 18.67 -9.53 -0.65
N ALA A 46 19.48 -10.57 -0.86
CA ALA A 46 19.15 -11.68 -1.75
C ALA A 46 17.86 -12.40 -1.32
N ALA A 47 17.68 -12.62 -0.02
CA ALA A 47 16.46 -13.22 0.52
C ALA A 47 15.21 -12.36 0.24
N LEU A 48 15.29 -11.04 0.44
CA LEU A 48 14.17 -10.13 0.16
C LEU A 48 13.88 -10.01 -1.35
N GLN A 49 14.90 -10.05 -2.21
CA GLN A 49 14.72 -10.10 -3.65
C GLN A 49 13.95 -11.36 -4.04
N SER A 50 14.39 -12.53 -3.59
CA SER A 50 13.70 -13.80 -3.86
C SER A 50 12.25 -13.78 -3.37
N TRP A 51 12.03 -13.28 -2.15
CA TRP A 51 10.69 -13.16 -1.57
C TRP A 51 9.78 -12.25 -2.40
N LEU A 52 10.27 -11.10 -2.86
CA LEU A 52 9.47 -10.18 -3.67
C LEU A 52 9.19 -10.75 -5.07
N ASP A 53 10.20 -11.34 -5.72
CA ASP A 53 10.11 -11.79 -7.11
C ASP A 53 9.32 -13.09 -7.27
N HIS A 54 9.25 -13.91 -6.22
CA HIS A 54 8.55 -15.19 -6.26
C HIS A 54 7.36 -15.19 -5.30
N ASP A 55 7.61 -15.19 -3.99
CA ASP A 55 6.56 -15.46 -2.99
C ASP A 55 5.42 -14.44 -3.06
N VAL A 56 5.74 -13.14 -3.06
CA VAL A 56 4.73 -12.07 -3.11
C VAL A 56 3.95 -12.13 -4.42
N ARG A 57 4.64 -12.28 -5.56
CA ARG A 57 4.00 -12.30 -6.88
C ARG A 57 3.10 -13.52 -7.07
N ILE A 58 3.51 -14.68 -6.55
CA ILE A 58 2.71 -15.92 -6.62
C ILE A 58 1.49 -15.80 -5.71
N ARG A 59 1.67 -15.39 -4.44
CA ARG A 59 0.57 -15.28 -3.47
C ARG A 59 -0.49 -14.28 -3.92
N PHE A 60 -0.07 -13.13 -4.46
CA PHE A 60 -0.98 -12.07 -4.92
C PHE A 60 -1.29 -12.14 -6.42
N ALA A 61 -1.05 -13.27 -7.08
CA ALA A 61 -1.43 -13.43 -8.49
C ALA A 61 -2.93 -13.14 -8.67
N GLY A 62 -3.27 -12.28 -9.65
CA GLY A 62 -4.63 -11.80 -9.87
C GLY A 62 -5.13 -10.75 -8.87
N ARG A 63 -4.32 -10.37 -7.87
CA ARG A 63 -4.64 -9.38 -6.83
C ARG A 63 -3.57 -8.27 -6.71
N LEU A 64 -2.66 -8.21 -7.69
CA LEU A 64 -1.77 -7.07 -7.91
C LEU A 64 -2.49 -6.03 -8.79
N LEU A 65 -2.84 -4.90 -8.19
CA LEU A 65 -3.63 -3.85 -8.83
C LEU A 65 -2.71 -2.87 -9.56
N ALA A 66 -2.95 -2.68 -10.85
CA ALA A 66 -2.19 -1.77 -11.69
C ALA A 66 -2.53 -0.31 -11.37
N PHE A 67 -1.59 0.59 -11.67
CA PHE A 67 -1.89 2.01 -11.86
C PHE A 67 -2.12 2.24 -13.35
N ASP A 68 -3.36 2.01 -13.78
CA ASP A 68 -3.79 2.15 -15.18
C ASP A 68 -4.44 3.52 -15.44
N ASP A 69 -5.02 3.69 -16.63
CA ASP A 69 -5.69 4.91 -17.05
C ASP A 69 -6.85 5.28 -16.12
N ALA A 70 -7.69 4.33 -15.74
CA ALA A 70 -8.82 4.55 -14.85
C ALA A 70 -8.39 5.00 -13.44
N VAL A 71 -7.32 4.39 -12.89
CA VAL A 71 -6.73 4.83 -11.62
C VAL A 71 -6.09 6.22 -11.75
N ALA A 72 -5.40 6.50 -12.87
CA ALA A 72 -4.77 7.78 -13.12
C ALA A 72 -5.77 8.93 -13.21
N GLU A 73 -6.92 8.75 -13.87
CA GLU A 73 -7.99 9.74 -13.92
C GLU A 73 -8.55 10.07 -12.53
N ARG A 74 -8.79 9.04 -11.70
CA ARG A 74 -9.26 9.21 -10.32
C ARG A 74 -8.24 9.96 -9.46
N TRP A 75 -6.96 9.62 -9.61
CA TRP A 75 -5.88 10.34 -8.93
C TRP A 75 -5.86 11.82 -9.33
N GLY A 76 -5.99 12.14 -10.62
CA GLY A 76 -6.08 13.53 -11.09
C GLY A 76 -7.24 14.31 -10.46
N GLN A 77 -8.41 13.68 -10.32
CA GLN A 77 -9.56 14.26 -9.64
C GLN A 77 -9.29 14.49 -8.15
N PHE A 78 -8.61 13.56 -7.48
CA PHE A 78 -8.20 13.69 -6.08
C PHE A 78 -7.23 14.85 -5.86
N GLU A 79 -6.21 14.98 -6.69
CA GLU A 79 -5.24 16.09 -6.64
C GLU A 79 -5.94 17.45 -6.80
N ALA A 80 -6.88 17.55 -7.74
CA ALA A 80 -7.67 18.77 -7.93
C ALA A 80 -8.52 19.09 -6.69
N LEU A 81 -9.16 18.09 -6.09
CA LEU A 81 -9.97 18.25 -4.87
C LEU A 81 -9.11 18.65 -3.66
N ALA A 82 -7.98 17.98 -3.46
CA ALA A 82 -7.04 18.26 -2.38
C ALA A 82 -6.53 19.71 -2.48
N LYS A 83 -6.11 20.16 -3.66
CA LYS A 83 -5.69 21.55 -3.91
C LYS A 83 -6.79 22.56 -3.59
N ARG A 84 -8.02 22.33 -4.05
CA ARG A 84 -9.17 23.21 -3.75
C ARG A 84 -9.45 23.30 -2.24
N ARG A 85 -9.20 22.21 -1.50
CA ARG A 85 -9.39 22.13 -0.05
C ARG A 85 -8.14 22.49 0.76
N ARG A 86 -7.04 22.88 0.11
CA ARG A 86 -5.73 23.17 0.75
C ARG A 86 -5.22 22.01 1.60
N LEU A 87 -5.43 20.79 1.12
CA LEU A 87 -4.94 19.58 1.74
C LEU A 87 -3.60 19.19 1.10
N THR A 88 -2.65 18.76 1.93
CA THR A 88 -1.40 18.15 1.47
C THR A 88 -1.58 16.64 1.54
N LEU A 89 -1.47 15.97 0.40
CA LEU A 89 -1.46 14.52 0.31
C LEU A 89 -0.21 14.10 -0.47
N PRO A 90 0.66 13.22 0.06
CA PRO A 90 1.78 12.71 -0.71
C PRO A 90 1.29 12.04 -1.99
N THR A 91 1.99 12.27 -3.11
CA THR A 91 1.57 11.76 -4.42
C THR A 91 1.40 10.24 -4.45
N ILE A 92 2.31 9.49 -3.83
CA ILE A 92 2.22 8.02 -3.75
C ILE A 92 0.98 7.60 -2.95
N ASP A 93 0.74 8.21 -1.78
CA ASP A 93 -0.46 7.96 -0.97
C ASP A 93 -1.75 8.29 -1.75
N ALA A 94 -1.75 9.36 -2.53
CA ALA A 94 -2.87 9.73 -3.39
C ALA A 94 -3.14 8.69 -4.49
N GLN A 95 -2.09 8.16 -5.12
CA GLN A 95 -2.20 7.12 -6.15
C GLN A 95 -2.68 5.79 -5.55
N LEU A 96 -2.18 5.41 -4.38
CA LEU A 96 -2.61 4.23 -3.64
C LEU A 96 -4.08 4.34 -3.19
N ALA A 97 -4.49 5.50 -2.67
CA ALA A 97 -5.87 5.77 -2.32
C ALA A 97 -6.80 5.75 -3.54
N ALA A 98 -6.37 6.30 -4.68
CA ALA A 98 -7.12 6.24 -5.94
C ALA A 98 -7.29 4.81 -6.44
N THR A 99 -6.24 3.97 -6.31
CA THR A 99 -6.30 2.54 -6.63
C THR A 99 -7.35 1.85 -5.77
N ALA A 100 -7.29 2.03 -4.46
CA ALA A 100 -8.26 1.41 -3.53
C ALA A 100 -9.70 1.90 -3.81
N LEU A 101 -9.90 3.19 -4.03
CA LEU A 101 -11.22 3.71 -4.38
C LEU A 101 -11.74 3.14 -5.71
N HIS A 102 -10.87 3.03 -6.74
CA HIS A 102 -11.27 2.49 -8.03
C HIS A 102 -11.83 1.07 -7.93
N HIS A 103 -11.19 0.24 -7.13
CA HIS A 103 -11.55 -1.17 -6.95
C HIS A 103 -12.56 -1.42 -5.81
N GLY A 104 -13.09 -0.36 -5.18
CA GLY A 104 -14.06 -0.50 -4.08
C GLY A 104 -13.49 -1.15 -2.82
N LEU A 105 -12.20 -0.92 -2.54
CA LEU A 105 -11.46 -1.51 -1.44
C LEU A 105 -11.33 -0.56 -0.23
N THR A 106 -11.04 -1.15 0.92
CA THR A 106 -10.62 -0.42 2.12
C THR A 106 -9.11 -0.25 2.13
N PHE A 107 -8.63 0.99 2.31
CA PHE A 107 -7.21 1.31 2.40
C PHE A 107 -6.67 1.07 3.82
N ALA A 108 -5.93 -0.02 4.00
CA ALA A 108 -5.30 -0.35 5.27
C ALA A 108 -4.02 0.48 5.47
N THR A 109 -4.03 1.41 6.42
CA THR A 109 -2.88 2.29 6.71
C THR A 109 -2.86 2.74 8.17
N ARG A 110 -1.66 2.98 8.69
CA ARG A 110 -1.49 3.62 9.99
C ARG A 110 -1.91 5.09 9.97
N ASN A 111 -1.71 5.78 8.84
CA ASN A 111 -1.91 7.22 8.75
C ASN A 111 -3.29 7.57 8.16
N THR A 112 -4.35 7.17 8.87
CA THR A 112 -5.72 7.30 8.34
C THR A 112 -6.15 8.76 8.16
N SER A 113 -5.65 9.69 8.98
CA SER A 113 -6.00 11.12 8.89
C SER A 113 -5.67 11.72 7.54
N ASP A 114 -4.55 11.33 6.96
CA ASP A 114 -4.05 11.90 5.71
C ASP A 114 -4.83 11.34 4.52
N ILE A 115 -5.33 10.11 4.63
CA ILE A 115 -6.08 9.43 3.56
C ILE A 115 -7.56 9.75 3.59
N ARG A 116 -8.19 9.93 4.76
CA ARG A 116 -9.64 10.20 4.90
C ARG A 116 -10.19 11.28 3.96
N PRO A 117 -9.49 12.40 3.68
CA PRO A 117 -10.00 13.42 2.77
C PRO A 117 -10.20 12.97 1.31
N THR A 118 -9.58 11.85 0.90
CA THR A 118 -9.78 11.25 -0.43
C THR A 118 -11.14 10.56 -0.58
N GLY A 119 -11.80 10.25 0.54
CA GLY A 119 -13.10 9.56 0.56
C GLY A 119 -13.02 8.04 0.39
N VAL A 120 -11.83 7.45 0.25
CA VAL A 120 -11.67 5.99 0.32
C VAL A 120 -11.95 5.50 1.76
N PRO A 121 -12.62 4.35 1.94
CA PRO A 121 -12.69 3.71 3.25
C PRO A 121 -11.28 3.41 3.77
N VAL A 122 -11.03 3.66 5.05
CA VAL A 122 -9.71 3.46 5.66
C VAL A 122 -9.82 2.54 6.87
N PHE A 123 -8.80 1.73 7.10
CA PHE A 123 -8.68 0.84 8.26
C PHE A 123 -7.28 0.98 8.86
N ASP A 124 -7.17 1.07 10.20
CA ASP A 124 -5.88 1.13 10.90
C ASP A 124 -5.59 -0.18 11.65
N PRO A 125 -4.77 -1.09 11.09
CA PRO A 125 -4.44 -2.35 11.75
C PRO A 125 -3.54 -2.19 12.99
N TRP A 126 -3.03 -0.98 13.30
CA TRP A 126 -2.25 -0.72 14.51
C TRP A 126 -3.12 -0.47 15.76
N GLY A 127 -4.43 -0.22 15.60
CA GLY A 127 -5.36 -0.08 16.72
C GLY A 127 -6.37 1.06 16.63
N GLY A 128 -6.64 1.60 15.44
CA GLY A 128 -7.78 2.50 15.25
C GLY A 128 -9.07 1.71 15.38
N ARG A 129 -10.02 2.20 16.20
CA ARG A 129 -11.40 1.75 16.10
C ARG A 129 -11.96 2.25 14.77
N ASP A 130 -12.75 1.41 14.11
CA ASP A 130 -13.63 1.82 13.02
C ASP A 130 -14.69 2.82 13.51
#